data_AF-A0A0D0QGH1-F1
#
_entry.id   AF-A0A0D0QGH1-F1
#
_cell.length_a   1.000
_cell.length_b   1.000
_cell.length_c   1.000
_cell.angle_alpha   90.00
_cell.angle_beta   90.00
_cell.angle_gamma   90.00
#
_symmetry.space_group_name_H-M   'P 1'
#
loop_
_entity.id
_entity.type
_entity.pdbx_description
1 polymer ?
#
loop_
_entity_poly.entity_id
_entity_poly.type
_entity_poly.pdbx_seq_one_letter_code
_entity_poly.pdbx_strand_id
1 'polypeptide(L)'
;MTARIGWGGAAALAVLLAGCAPRAAEVEWTPVVVSEPLPEWSAVRAEFRRNYAYSFQDSPFAAGPISVVAPDGDEMRTYRLVPCGTTICAGSDRGRRGTLEVTPDYLIVRGLYGAEFWLSPGGDGGLLRAGRAGVSLAWETVEM
;
A
#
# COMPACT_ATOMS: atom_id res chain seq x y z
N MET A 1 -81.60 15.25 40.67
CA MET A 1 -80.44 16.02 40.17
C MET A 1 -79.53 16.36 41.33
N THR A 2 -78.35 15.72 41.40
CA THR A 2 -77.05 16.23 41.90
C THR A 2 -76.10 15.02 41.98
N ALA A 3 -75.24 14.85 40.98
CA ALA A 3 -74.23 13.79 40.94
C ALA A 3 -73.00 14.21 41.75
N ARG A 4 -72.56 13.35 42.68
CA ARG A 4 -71.31 13.50 43.43
C ARG A 4 -70.14 13.04 42.55
N ILE A 5 -69.24 13.96 42.22
CA ILE A 5 -68.00 13.66 41.48
C ILE A 5 -66.93 13.27 42.50
N GLY A 6 -66.57 11.99 42.53
CA GLY A 6 -65.52 11.44 43.37
C GLY A 6 -64.14 11.86 42.88
N TRP A 7 -63.34 12.41 43.79
CA TRP A 7 -61.92 12.68 43.61
C TRP A 7 -61.13 11.37 43.49
N GLY A 8 -60.81 10.97 42.27
CA GLY A 8 -59.99 9.79 42.00
C GLY A 8 -59.24 9.97 40.70
N GLY A 9 -58.13 10.71 40.74
CA GLY A 9 -57.30 10.88 39.54
C GLY A 9 -56.29 12.01 39.64
N ALA A 10 -55.33 11.93 40.56
CA ALA A 10 -54.22 12.88 40.59
C ALA A 10 -52.86 12.28 40.96
N ALA A 11 -52.70 10.95 41.01
CA ALA A 11 -51.46 10.33 41.51
C ALA A 11 -50.58 9.67 40.45
N ALA A 12 -50.93 9.67 39.16
CA ALA A 12 -50.23 8.86 38.15
C ALA A 12 -49.34 9.64 37.16
N LEU A 13 -49.14 10.95 37.32
CA LEU A 13 -48.42 11.77 36.33
C LEU A 13 -47.05 12.30 36.79
N ALA A 14 -46.54 11.87 37.93
CA ALA A 14 -45.25 12.35 38.46
C ALA A 14 -44.04 11.45 38.14
N VAL A 15 -44.25 10.25 37.57
CA VAL A 15 -43.15 9.26 37.37
C VAL A 15 -42.46 9.40 36.00
N LEU A 16 -43.01 10.16 35.05
CA LEU A 16 -42.50 10.22 33.66
C LEU A 16 -41.51 11.36 33.36
N LEU A 17 -41.15 12.20 34.33
CA LEU A 17 -40.25 13.35 34.11
C LEU A 17 -38.79 13.14 34.59
N ALA A 18 -38.45 11.96 35.11
CA ALA A 18 -37.10 11.69 35.63
C ALA A 18 -36.11 11.09 34.60
N GLY A 19 -36.49 10.98 33.33
CA GLY A 19 -35.76 10.20 32.31
C GLY A 19 -34.61 10.90 31.56
N CYS A 20 -34.42 12.22 31.69
CA CYS A 20 -33.41 12.97 30.93
C CYS A 20 -32.44 13.73 31.84
N ALA A 21 -31.76 13.04 32.75
CA ALA A 21 -30.48 13.54 33.24
C ALA A 21 -29.39 13.04 32.28
N PRO A 22 -28.68 13.91 31.54
CA PRO A 22 -27.51 13.48 30.78
C PRO A 22 -26.51 12.93 31.81
N ARG A 23 -26.32 11.62 31.83
CA ARG A 23 -25.24 11.00 32.57
C ARG A 23 -23.97 11.46 31.87
N ALA A 24 -23.29 12.43 32.44
CA ALA A 24 -21.93 12.73 32.04
C ALA A 24 -21.13 11.45 32.29
N ALA A 25 -20.92 10.66 31.23
CA ALA A 25 -19.93 9.61 31.26
C ALA A 25 -18.61 10.35 31.44
N GLU A 26 -18.09 10.34 32.66
CA GLU A 26 -16.75 10.82 32.96
C GLU A 26 -15.83 9.94 32.12
N VAL A 27 -15.28 10.52 31.06
CA VAL A 27 -14.28 9.84 30.24
C VAL A 27 -13.06 9.71 31.13
N GLU A 28 -12.89 8.53 31.72
CA GLU A 28 -11.69 8.19 32.46
C GLU A 28 -10.53 8.14 31.45
N TRP A 29 -9.74 9.22 31.43
CA TRP A 29 -8.53 9.29 30.63
C TRP A 29 -7.46 8.42 31.29
N THR A 30 -7.39 7.14 30.91
CA THR A 30 -6.20 6.35 31.20
C THR A 30 -5.08 6.83 30.28
N PRO A 31 -3.98 7.42 30.80
CA PRO A 31 -2.87 7.82 29.96
C PRO A 31 -2.29 6.57 29.28
N VAL A 32 -2.23 6.61 27.94
CA VAL A 32 -1.51 5.58 27.18
C VAL A 32 -0.03 5.76 27.52
N VAL A 33 0.49 4.87 28.35
CA VAL A 33 1.94 4.80 28.61
C VAL A 33 2.57 4.16 27.38
N VAL A 34 3.11 5.00 26.49
CA VAL A 34 3.90 4.52 25.35
C VAL A 34 5.25 4.05 25.90
N SER A 35 5.41 2.73 26.02
CA SER A 35 6.63 2.12 26.54
C SER A 35 7.76 2.02 25.50
N GLU A 36 7.43 2.17 24.22
CA GLU A 36 8.40 2.08 23.13
C GLU A 36 8.83 3.49 22.66
N PRO A 37 10.11 3.69 22.32
CA PRO A 37 10.54 4.93 21.71
C PRO A 37 9.78 5.14 20.39
N LEU A 38 9.26 6.35 20.19
CA LEU A 38 8.58 6.69 18.94
C LEU A 38 9.54 6.51 17.76
N PRO A 39 9.06 6.01 16.61
CA PRO A 39 9.89 5.85 15.43
C PRO A 39 10.42 7.20 14.96
N GLU A 40 11.61 7.17 14.34
CA GLU A 40 12.12 8.35 13.65
C GLU A 40 11.15 8.77 12.52
N TRP A 41 10.95 10.07 12.35
CA TRP A 41 10.09 10.60 11.29
C TRP A 41 10.49 10.13 9.88
N SER A 42 11.76 9.82 9.63
CA SER A 42 12.21 9.23 8.37
C SER A 42 11.61 7.84 8.13
N ALA A 43 11.57 6.99 9.15
CA ALA A 43 10.99 5.65 9.09
C ALA A 43 9.48 5.71 8.85
N VAL A 44 8.77 6.58 9.56
CA VAL A 44 7.32 6.78 9.36
C VAL A 44 7.01 7.23 7.93
N ARG A 45 7.80 8.16 7.37
CA ARG A 45 7.61 8.63 6.00
C ARG A 45 7.92 7.55 4.96
N ALA A 46 8.96 6.74 5.18
CA ALA A 46 9.28 5.62 4.30
C ALA A 46 8.14 4.60 4.29
N GLU A 47 7.61 4.26 5.46
CA GLU A 47 6.50 3.31 5.58
C GLU A 47 5.21 3.84 4.97
N PHE A 48 4.89 5.12 5.20
CA PHE A 48 3.75 5.75 4.55
C PHE A 48 3.88 5.72 3.02
N ARG A 49 5.06 6.03 2.48
CA ARG A 49 5.33 5.99 1.04
C ARG A 49 5.14 4.58 0.49
N ARG A 50 5.66 3.55 1.18
CA ARG A 50 5.47 2.15 0.80
C ARG A 50 4.00 1.77 0.81
N ASN A 51 3.26 2.09 1.87
CA ASN A 51 1.82 1.84 1.93
C ASN A 51 1.06 2.52 0.78
N TYR A 52 1.42 3.76 0.46
CA TYR A 52 0.85 4.45 -0.69
C TYR A 52 1.15 3.73 -2.00
N ALA A 53 2.41 3.35 -2.23
CA ALA A 53 2.82 2.60 -3.42
C ALA A 53 2.06 1.26 -3.55
N TYR A 54 2.00 0.46 -2.48
CA TYR A 54 1.26 -0.81 -2.48
C TYR A 54 -0.24 -0.64 -2.74
N SER A 55 -0.83 0.48 -2.31
CA SER A 55 -2.28 0.68 -2.39
C SER A 55 -2.73 1.36 -3.68
N PHE A 56 -1.89 2.20 -4.28
CA PHE A 56 -2.30 3.12 -5.34
C PHE A 56 -1.42 3.10 -6.59
N GLN A 57 -0.34 2.32 -6.61
CA GLN A 57 0.53 2.20 -7.77
C GLN A 57 0.57 0.77 -8.28
N ASP A 58 0.78 0.63 -9.59
CA ASP A 58 0.98 -0.67 -10.19
C ASP A 58 2.27 -1.29 -9.67
N SER A 59 2.14 -2.53 -9.20
CA SER A 59 3.30 -3.34 -8.79
C SER A 59 3.86 -4.07 -10.02
N PRO A 60 5.20 -4.12 -10.21
CA PRO A 60 5.76 -4.83 -11.34
C PRO A 60 5.32 -6.30 -11.32
N PHE A 61 4.94 -6.81 -12.48
CA PHE A 61 4.44 -8.17 -12.69
C PHE A 61 3.08 -8.53 -12.08
N ALA A 62 2.41 -7.62 -11.37
CA ALA A 62 1.10 -7.93 -10.77
C ALA A 62 0.02 -8.28 -11.81
N ALA A 63 0.09 -7.63 -12.99
CA ALA A 63 -0.83 -7.85 -14.11
C ALA A 63 -0.23 -8.69 -15.25
N GLY A 64 1.00 -9.21 -15.11
CA GLY A 64 1.62 -10.10 -16.09
C GLY A 64 3.01 -9.66 -16.57
N PRO A 65 3.41 -10.02 -17.80
CA PRO A 65 4.70 -9.61 -18.36
C PRO A 65 4.83 -8.09 -18.45
N ILE A 66 6.05 -7.56 -18.30
CA ILE A 66 6.31 -6.13 -18.47
C ILE A 66 7.31 -5.87 -19.59
N SER A 67 7.20 -4.69 -20.19
CA SER A 67 8.21 -4.10 -21.06
C SER A 67 8.96 -3.03 -20.28
N VAL A 68 10.29 -3.08 -20.32
CA VAL A 68 11.18 -2.10 -19.71
C VAL A 68 11.84 -1.30 -20.82
N VAL A 69 11.85 0.02 -20.73
CA VAL A 69 12.55 0.91 -21.66
C VAL A 69 13.63 1.66 -20.89
N ALA A 70 14.86 1.62 -21.38
CA ALA A 70 15.98 2.32 -20.77
C ALA A 70 17.02 2.75 -21.83
N PRO A 71 17.81 3.80 -21.57
CA PRO A 71 18.94 4.16 -22.41
C PRO A 71 19.98 3.04 -22.54
N ASP A 72 20.57 2.90 -23.72
CA ASP A 72 21.80 2.14 -23.98
C ASP A 72 22.70 2.92 -24.96
N GLY A 73 23.62 3.71 -24.39
CA GLY A 73 24.37 4.70 -25.17
C GLY A 73 23.44 5.82 -25.63
N ASP A 74 23.48 6.12 -26.93
CA ASP A 74 22.66 7.17 -27.56
C ASP A 74 21.30 6.66 -28.05
N GLU A 75 20.99 5.37 -27.81
CA GLU A 75 19.75 4.74 -28.24
C GLU A 75 18.88 4.34 -27.04
N MET A 76 17.58 4.16 -27.30
CA MET A 76 16.65 3.57 -26.35
C MET A 76 16.49 2.08 -26.66
N ARG A 77 16.57 1.23 -25.63
CA ARG A 77 16.33 -0.20 -25.76
C ARG A 77 15.15 -0.64 -24.92
N THR A 78 14.34 -1.52 -25.51
CA THR A 78 13.23 -2.20 -24.83
C THR A 78 13.62 -3.63 -24.45
N TYR A 79 13.32 -4.03 -23.23
CA TYR A 79 13.51 -5.39 -22.69
C TYR A 79 12.15 -5.94 -22.30
N ARG A 80 11.96 -7.24 -22.48
CA ARG A 80 10.72 -7.91 -22.07
C ARG A 80 11.02 -8.87 -20.92
N LEU A 81 10.36 -8.63 -19.79
CA LEU A 81 10.52 -9.41 -18.58
C LEU A 81 9.23 -10.18 -18.31
N VAL A 82 9.34 -11.50 -18.23
CA VAL A 82 8.18 -12.40 -18.18
C VAL A 82 8.26 -13.28 -16.92
N PRO A 83 7.24 -13.28 -16.05
CA PRO A 83 7.16 -14.23 -14.96
C PRO A 83 7.18 -15.68 -15.49
N CYS A 84 8.04 -16.54 -14.93
CA CYS A 84 8.20 -17.92 -15.38
C CYS A 84 8.36 -18.91 -14.20
N GLY A 85 7.38 -18.89 -13.30
CA GLY A 85 7.41 -19.60 -12.01
C GLY A 85 7.82 -18.64 -10.90
N THR A 86 8.78 -19.03 -10.06
CA THR A 86 9.34 -18.18 -8.99
C THR A 86 10.46 -17.25 -9.47
N THR A 87 10.70 -17.18 -10.79
CA THR A 87 11.77 -16.39 -11.41
C THR A 87 11.21 -15.52 -12.53
N ILE A 88 12.05 -14.63 -13.06
CA ILE A 88 11.77 -13.85 -14.26
C ILE A 88 12.59 -14.39 -15.44
N CYS A 89 11.97 -14.45 -16.61
CA CYS A 89 12.56 -14.89 -17.86
C CYS A 89 12.64 -13.74 -18.88
N ALA A 90 13.65 -13.81 -19.75
CA ALA A 90 13.84 -12.87 -20.84
C ALA A 90 12.94 -13.20 -22.05
N GLY A 91 12.13 -12.25 -22.51
CA GLY A 91 11.35 -12.34 -23.74
C GLY A 91 10.08 -13.18 -23.66
N SER A 92 10.18 -14.41 -23.13
CA SER A 92 9.05 -15.33 -22.96
C SER A 92 9.20 -16.16 -21.69
N ASP A 93 8.15 -16.90 -21.33
CA ASP A 93 8.12 -17.85 -20.21
C ASP A 93 9.12 -19.01 -20.35
N ARG A 94 9.61 -19.26 -21.57
CA ARG A 94 10.66 -20.25 -21.90
C ARG A 94 12.04 -19.61 -22.12
N GLY A 95 12.16 -18.30 -21.92
CA GLY A 95 13.39 -17.56 -22.11
C GLY A 95 14.48 -17.91 -21.10
N ARG A 96 15.63 -17.23 -21.23
CA ARG A 96 16.69 -17.31 -20.22
C ARG A 96 16.14 -16.90 -18.87
N ARG A 97 16.35 -17.73 -17.85
CA ARG A 97 15.95 -17.47 -16.46
C ARG A 97 16.95 -16.55 -15.78
N GLY A 98 16.44 -15.57 -15.06
CA GLY A 98 17.16 -14.71 -14.15
C GLY A 98 16.78 -15.00 -12.70
N THR A 99 17.17 -14.11 -11.80
CA THR A 99 16.75 -14.14 -10.40
C THR A 99 15.86 -12.95 -10.10
N LEU A 100 14.95 -13.12 -9.14
CA LEU A 100 14.11 -12.06 -8.59
C LEU A 100 14.45 -11.90 -7.11
N GLU A 101 14.74 -10.67 -6.70
CA GLU A 101 14.82 -10.28 -5.30
C GLU A 101 13.68 -9.31 -5.01
N VAL A 102 13.01 -9.52 -3.88
CA VAL A 102 11.93 -8.64 -3.40
C VAL A 102 12.49 -7.83 -2.24
N THR A 103 12.45 -6.50 -2.36
CA THR A 103 12.83 -5.56 -1.31
C THR A 103 11.61 -4.71 -0.92
N PRO A 104 11.67 -3.94 0.19
CA PRO A 104 10.57 -3.08 0.57
C PRO A 104 10.18 -2.03 -0.47
N ASP A 105 11.14 -1.58 -1.29
CA ASP A 105 10.97 -0.44 -2.20
C ASP A 105 11.07 -0.83 -3.70
N TYR A 106 11.68 -1.97 -4.02
CA TYR A 106 11.96 -2.42 -5.39
C TYR A 106 11.80 -3.94 -5.57
N LEU A 107 11.43 -4.34 -6.78
CA LEU A 107 11.70 -5.68 -7.31
C LEU A 107 12.98 -5.64 -8.15
N ILE A 108 13.95 -6.50 -7.82
CA ILE A 108 15.25 -6.50 -8.50
C ILE A 108 15.41 -7.76 -9.34
N VAL A 109 15.58 -7.60 -10.65
CA VAL A 109 15.77 -8.69 -11.60
C VAL A 109 17.21 -8.72 -12.09
N ARG A 110 17.89 -9.87 -11.95
CA ARG A 110 19.30 -10.03 -12.35
C ARG A 110 19.52 -11.19 -13.31
N GLY A 111 20.65 -11.15 -14.01
CA GLY A 111 21.10 -12.23 -14.90
C GLY A 111 20.44 -12.23 -16.28
N LEU A 112 19.61 -11.23 -16.57
CA LEU A 112 18.93 -11.05 -17.86
C LEU A 112 19.57 -9.89 -18.61
N TYR A 113 19.76 -10.06 -19.93
CA TYR A 113 20.27 -9.00 -20.82
C TYR A 113 21.60 -8.36 -20.38
N GLY A 114 22.40 -9.06 -19.56
CA GLY A 114 23.64 -8.51 -18.99
C GLY A 114 23.43 -7.32 -18.06
N ALA A 115 22.24 -7.19 -17.46
CA ALA A 115 21.85 -6.06 -16.65
C ALA A 115 21.15 -6.51 -15.35
N GLU A 116 21.00 -5.54 -14.45
CA GLU A 116 20.22 -5.62 -13.24
C GLU A 116 19.13 -4.52 -13.29
N PHE A 117 17.88 -4.94 -13.18
CA PHE A 117 16.70 -4.07 -13.29
C PHE A 117 16.11 -3.86 -11.91
N TRP A 118 16.15 -2.63 -11.42
CA TRP A 118 15.49 -2.19 -10.19
C TRP A 118 14.16 -1.59 -10.59
N LEU A 119 13.07 -2.26 -10.26
CA LEU A 119 11.72 -1.88 -10.66
C LEU A 119 10.98 -1.36 -9.44
N SER A 120 10.70 -0.06 -9.38
CA SER A 120 9.81 0.50 -8.36
C SER A 120 8.35 0.31 -8.77
N PRO A 121 7.42 0.28 -7.80
CA PRO A 121 6.01 0.46 -8.10
C PRO A 121 5.77 1.78 -8.87
N GLY A 122 4.76 1.79 -9.76
CA GLY A 122 4.36 2.99 -10.49
C GLY A 122 5.10 3.25 -11.82
N GLY A 123 5.85 2.28 -12.34
CA GLY A 123 6.34 2.32 -13.73
C GLY A 123 7.75 2.88 -13.94
N ASP A 124 8.53 3.12 -12.88
CA ASP A 124 9.89 3.65 -12.97
C ASP A 124 10.95 2.71 -12.35
N GLY A 125 12.20 3.17 -12.35
CA GLY A 125 13.28 2.44 -11.70
C GLY A 125 14.68 2.76 -12.22
N GLY A 126 15.60 1.82 -12.03
CA GLY A 126 16.99 1.93 -12.48
C GLY A 126 17.51 0.68 -13.20
N LEU A 127 18.36 0.88 -14.20
CA LEU A 127 19.09 -0.18 -14.89
C LEU A 127 20.58 -0.06 -14.57
N LEU A 128 21.15 -1.14 -14.04
CA LEU A 128 22.59 -1.25 -13.74
C LEU A 128 23.26 -2.25 -14.68
N ARG A 129 24.48 -1.93 -15.10
CA ARG A 129 25.37 -2.82 -15.85
C ARG A 129 26.76 -2.76 -15.26
N ALA A 130 27.45 -3.89 -15.28
CA ALA A 130 28.84 -3.96 -14.83
C ALA A 130 29.69 -2.93 -15.59
N GLY A 131 30.41 -2.08 -14.84
CA GLY A 131 31.31 -1.07 -15.39
C GLY A 131 30.64 0.14 -16.04
N ARG A 132 29.33 0.34 -15.87
CA ARG A 132 28.61 1.53 -16.36
C ARG A 132 27.87 2.24 -15.22
N ALA A 133 27.66 3.55 -15.38
CA ALA A 133 26.78 4.29 -14.50
C ALA A 133 25.33 3.75 -14.61
N GLY A 134 24.60 3.79 -13.52
CA GLY A 134 23.18 3.46 -13.51
C GLY A 134 22.38 4.50 -14.29
N VAL A 135 21.37 4.03 -15.03
CA VAL A 135 20.46 4.88 -15.80
C VAL A 135 19.03 4.66 -15.35
N SER A 136 18.19 5.69 -15.49
CA SER A 136 16.75 5.55 -15.26
C SER A 136 16.12 4.61 -16.29
N LEU A 137 15.11 3.87 -15.86
CA LEU A 137 14.23 3.10 -16.74
C LEU A 137 12.78 3.50 -16.50
N ALA A 138 11.93 3.16 -17.47
CA ALA A 138 10.50 3.08 -17.31
C ALA A 138 10.05 1.64 -17.58
N TRP A 139 8.96 1.20 -16.97
CA TRP A 139 8.35 -0.08 -17.26
C TRP A 139 6.83 0.03 -17.31
N GLU A 140 6.21 -0.83 -18.12
CA GLU A 140 4.77 -0.91 -18.27
C GLU A 140 4.35 -2.37 -18.41
N THR A 141 3.14 -2.71 -17.97
CA THR A 141 2.55 -4.03 -18.24
C THR A 141 2.30 -4.20 -19.73
N VAL A 142 2.59 -5.38 -20.26
CA VAL A 142 2.26 -5.72 -21.64
C VAL A 142 0.87 -6.33 -21.66
N GLU A 143 -0.07 -5.60 -22.26
CA GLU A 143 -1.39 -6.14 -22.61
C GLU A 143 -1.23 -7.40 -23.48
N MET A 144 -1.98 -8.45 -23.15
CA MET A 144 -2.00 -9.72 -23.89
C MET A 144 -3.16 -9.76 -24.87
#